data_AF-A0A074YN45-F1
#
_entry.id   AF-A0A074YN45-F1
#
_cell.length_a   1.000
_cell.length_b   1.000
_cell.length_c   1.000
_cell.angle_alpha   90.00
_cell.angle_beta   90.00
_cell.angle_gamma   90.00
#
_symmetry.space_group_name_H-M   'P 1'
#
loop_
_entity.id
_entity.type
_entity.pdbx_description
1 polymer ?
#
loop_
_entity_poly.entity_id
_entity_poly.type
_entity_poly.pdbx_seq_one_letter_code
_entity_poly.pdbx_strand_id
1 'polypeptide(L)'
;MDDLSHFDGTMFQEDENLEALRSRVDPKFDPANAALKATCGHPPIHIHSQDDDALPNETAVFTILVELVDVPDDTYDKDVSASRAAVAINTLYLSERPDPATRRSGSEGYLYLIWSELFSWVRQIPVEHSAMHRLVDLIAELMKIDTQTLLIWGQDIKLWPQLPLLNPEFVEECEQRRGVELQRLEAFKDNRHGER
;
A
#
# COMPACT_ATOMS: atom_id res chain seq x y z
N MET A 1 31.57 -5.26 42.19
CA MET A 1 30.22 -5.54 42.68
C MET A 1 29.38 -4.33 42.33
N ASP A 2 28.67 -4.23 41.20
CA ASP A 2 28.32 -5.26 40.22
C ASP A 2 28.14 -4.64 38.83
N ASP A 3 28.31 -5.53 37.85
CA ASP A 3 28.24 -5.39 36.40
C ASP A 3 26.96 -4.73 35.87
N LEU A 4 27.10 -3.79 34.93
CA LEU A 4 26.04 -3.34 34.03
C LEU A 4 26.35 -3.77 32.60
N SER A 5 26.53 -5.07 32.40
CA SER A 5 26.79 -5.71 31.12
C SER A 5 25.70 -6.71 30.75
N HIS A 6 24.44 -6.25 30.65
CA HIS A 6 23.41 -7.01 29.94
C HIS A 6 22.21 -6.13 29.54
N PHE A 7 22.37 -5.38 28.45
CA PHE A 7 21.22 -5.07 27.60
C PHE A 7 21.42 -5.91 26.35
N ASP A 8 20.72 -7.03 26.30
CA ASP A 8 20.74 -7.97 25.20
C ASP A 8 20.09 -7.29 23.98
N GLY A 9 20.93 -6.82 23.06
CA GLY A 9 20.57 -6.14 21.83
C GLY A 9 20.19 -7.13 20.73
N THR A 10 19.29 -8.06 21.02
CA THR A 10 18.84 -9.08 20.07
C THR A 10 17.33 -9.10 19.93
N MET A 11 16.75 -8.07 19.31
CA MET A 11 15.39 -8.23 18.76
C MET A 11 15.02 -7.28 17.62
N PHE A 12 15.95 -7.04 16.69
CA PHE A 12 15.57 -6.58 15.35
C PHE A 12 16.48 -7.29 14.36
N GLN A 13 16.04 -8.45 13.87
CA GLN A 13 16.59 -9.02 12.64
C GLN A 13 16.04 -8.19 11.47
N GLU A 14 16.63 -7.00 11.29
CA GLU A 14 16.59 -6.25 10.04
C GLU A 14 17.48 -6.99 9.04
N ASP A 15 16.90 -7.91 8.27
CA ASP A 15 17.48 -8.35 6.99
C ASP A 15 16.42 -9.21 6.26
N GLU A 16 15.20 -8.70 6.12
CA GLU A 16 14.26 -9.28 5.17
C GLU A 16 14.60 -8.76 3.77
N ASN A 17 15.35 -9.58 3.03
CA ASN A 17 15.77 -9.30 1.66
C ASN A 17 14.54 -9.03 0.77
N LEU A 18 14.57 -7.97 -0.04
CA LEU A 18 13.55 -7.65 -1.05
C LEU A 18 13.24 -8.84 -1.97
N GLU A 19 14.23 -9.68 -2.26
CA GLU A 19 14.02 -10.92 -3.00
C GLU A 19 13.26 -11.99 -2.20
N ALA A 20 13.42 -12.03 -0.88
CA ALA A 20 12.66 -12.94 -0.02
C ALA A 20 11.18 -12.54 0.06
N LEU A 21 10.88 -11.24 0.14
CA LEU A 21 9.53 -10.71 0.02
C LEU A 21 8.91 -11.00 -1.37
N ARG A 22 9.69 -10.82 -2.45
CA ARG A 22 9.25 -11.16 -3.81
C ARG A 22 9.09 -12.66 -4.06
N SER A 23 9.88 -13.49 -3.38
CA SER A 23 9.91 -14.95 -3.54
C SER A 23 8.85 -15.67 -2.70
N ARG A 24 8.39 -15.06 -1.59
CA ARG A 24 7.26 -15.56 -0.77
C ARG A 24 5.89 -15.40 -1.44
N VAL A 25 5.85 -14.76 -2.61
CA VAL A 25 4.70 -14.73 -3.51
C VAL A 25 4.49 -16.13 -4.09
N ASP A 26 3.85 -17.01 -3.32
CA ASP A 26 3.34 -18.28 -3.82
C ASP A 26 2.09 -17.96 -4.67
N PRO A 27 2.15 -18.09 -6.01
CA PRO A 27 1.09 -17.62 -6.86
C PRO A 27 0.02 -18.70 -6.93
N LYS A 28 -1.03 -18.55 -6.12
CA LYS A 28 -2.39 -18.81 -6.65
C LYS A 28 -2.84 -17.58 -7.44
N PHE A 29 -2.01 -17.19 -8.40
CA PHE A 29 -2.20 -16.02 -9.24
C PHE A 29 -2.53 -16.53 -10.64
N ASP A 30 -3.69 -16.15 -11.16
CA ASP A 30 -4.02 -16.36 -12.56
C ASP A 30 -3.50 -15.13 -13.33
N PRO A 31 -2.40 -15.23 -14.10
CA PRO A 31 -1.69 -14.08 -14.67
C PRO A 31 -2.39 -13.45 -15.89
N ALA A 32 -3.69 -13.65 -16.04
CA ALA A 32 -4.46 -13.16 -17.17
C ALA A 32 -5.32 -11.96 -16.76
N ASN A 33 -4.80 -10.73 -16.79
CA ASN A 33 -5.57 -9.48 -16.64
C ASN A 33 -6.65 -9.53 -15.53
N ALA A 34 -6.33 -10.22 -14.44
CA ALA A 34 -7.32 -10.59 -13.44
C ALA A 34 -7.12 -9.65 -12.27
N ALA A 35 -8.09 -8.75 -12.07
CA ALA A 35 -8.25 -7.94 -10.88
C ALA A 35 -7.81 -8.72 -9.64
N LEU A 36 -6.85 -8.17 -8.89
CA LEU A 36 -6.33 -8.82 -7.69
C LEU A 36 -7.51 -9.05 -6.73
N LYS A 37 -7.66 -10.29 -6.24
CA LYS A 37 -8.75 -10.65 -5.34
C LYS A 37 -8.20 -11.46 -4.18
N ALA A 38 -8.71 -11.17 -2.99
CA ALA A 38 -8.41 -11.90 -1.78
C ALA A 38 -9.70 -12.19 -1.01
N THR A 39 -9.67 -13.24 -0.20
CA THR A 39 -10.67 -13.47 0.83
C THR A 39 -9.92 -13.54 2.15
N CYS A 40 -10.16 -12.57 3.03
CA CYS A 40 -9.34 -12.40 4.23
C CYS A 40 -10.18 -12.01 5.45
N GLY A 41 -9.61 -12.27 6.63
CA GLY A 41 -10.19 -11.91 7.92
C GLY A 41 -11.29 -12.86 8.42
N HIS A 42 -11.83 -12.55 9.60
CA HIS A 42 -12.90 -13.31 10.24
C HIS A 42 -13.99 -12.38 10.78
N PRO A 43 -15.24 -12.44 10.27
CA PRO A 43 -15.71 -13.30 9.18
C PRO A 43 -15.06 -12.99 7.81
N PRO A 44 -15.00 -13.93 6.86
CA PRO A 44 -14.29 -13.71 5.60
C PRO A 44 -14.91 -12.57 4.76
N ILE A 45 -14.06 -11.65 4.28
CA ILE A 45 -14.44 -10.58 3.36
C ILE A 45 -13.77 -10.78 2.01
N HIS A 46 -14.53 -10.63 0.93
CA HIS A 46 -13.98 -10.59 -0.43
C HIS A 46 -13.50 -9.18 -0.76
N ILE A 47 -12.20 -9.05 -1.00
CA ILE A 47 -11.55 -7.79 -1.36
C ILE A 47 -11.01 -7.89 -2.77
N HIS A 48 -11.14 -6.81 -3.54
CA HIS A 48 -10.52 -6.66 -4.84
C HIS A 48 -9.70 -5.37 -4.94
N SER A 49 -8.63 -5.42 -5.74
CA SER A 49 -7.83 -4.24 -6.10
C SER A 49 -8.68 -3.24 -6.87
N GLN A 50 -8.26 -1.97 -6.82
CA GLN A 50 -8.90 -0.93 -7.60
C GLN A 50 -8.78 -1.18 -9.12
N ASP A 51 -7.62 -1.68 -9.56
CA ASP A 51 -7.29 -1.76 -10.98
C ASP A 51 -7.35 -3.23 -11.45
N ASP A 52 -8.00 -3.45 -12.60
CA ASP A 52 -8.18 -4.79 -13.19
C ASP A 52 -6.87 -5.35 -13.78
N ASP A 53 -5.92 -4.47 -14.13
CA ASP A 53 -4.62 -4.79 -14.72
C ASP A 53 -3.47 -4.36 -13.78
N ALA A 54 -3.43 -4.96 -12.59
CA ALA A 54 -2.55 -4.50 -11.53
C ALA A 54 -1.06 -4.55 -11.91
N LEU A 55 -0.37 -3.44 -11.74
CA LEU A 55 1.07 -3.34 -11.93
C LEU A 55 1.84 -4.06 -10.79
N PRO A 56 3.14 -4.37 -10.96
CA PRO A 56 3.92 -5.10 -9.95
C PRO A 56 3.94 -4.44 -8.57
N ASN A 57 3.94 -3.11 -8.54
CA ASN A 57 3.88 -2.31 -7.32
C ASN A 57 2.49 -2.32 -6.66
N GLU A 58 1.41 -2.23 -7.45
CA GLU A 58 0.04 -2.41 -6.95
C GLU A 58 -0.13 -3.79 -6.34
N THR A 59 0.40 -4.82 -6.99
CA THR A 59 0.42 -6.19 -6.47
C THR A 59 1.17 -6.30 -5.15
N ALA A 60 2.29 -5.59 -5.00
CA ALA A 60 3.06 -5.59 -3.76
C ALA A 60 2.31 -4.89 -2.61
N VAL A 61 1.70 -3.73 -2.88
CA VAL A 61 0.86 -3.02 -1.89
C VAL A 61 -0.34 -3.88 -1.49
N PHE A 62 -1.06 -4.45 -2.46
CA PHE A 62 -2.17 -5.35 -2.22
C PHE A 62 -1.76 -6.53 -1.33
N THR A 63 -0.62 -7.15 -1.62
CA THR A 63 -0.11 -8.30 -0.85
C THR A 63 0.18 -7.92 0.61
N ILE A 64 0.81 -6.77 0.86
CA ILE A 64 1.07 -6.28 2.22
C ILE A 64 -0.24 -6.07 2.99
N LEU A 65 -1.25 -5.49 2.33
CA LEU A 65 -2.56 -5.27 2.94
C LEU A 65 -3.28 -6.59 3.23
N VAL A 66 -3.18 -7.58 2.34
CA VAL A 66 -3.74 -8.94 2.56
C VAL A 66 -3.08 -9.56 3.78
N GLU A 67 -1.74 -9.57 3.83
CA GLU A 67 -1.00 -10.16 4.94
C GLU A 67 -1.36 -9.53 6.30
N LEU A 68 -1.60 -8.22 6.34
CA LEU A 68 -2.04 -7.52 7.55
C LEU A 68 -3.48 -7.88 7.95
N VAL A 69 -4.40 -7.89 6.99
CA VAL A 69 -5.82 -8.14 7.25
C VAL A 69 -6.11 -9.60 7.53
N ASP A 70 -5.29 -10.52 7.04
CA ASP A 70 -5.48 -11.96 7.22
C ASP A 70 -4.81 -12.54 8.48
N VAL A 71 -4.09 -11.72 9.27
CA VAL A 71 -3.57 -12.15 10.57
C VAL A 71 -4.71 -12.70 11.44
N PRO A 72 -4.60 -13.85 12.11
CA PRO A 72 -5.64 -14.30 13.04
C PRO A 72 -5.83 -13.32 14.22
N ASP A 73 -7.07 -13.05 14.62
CA ASP A 73 -7.38 -12.06 15.69
C ASP A 73 -6.66 -12.36 17.01
N ASP A 74 -6.44 -13.63 17.34
CA ASP A 74 -5.74 -14.10 18.54
C ASP A 74 -4.22 -13.87 18.50
N THR A 75 -3.67 -13.69 17.30
CA THR A 75 -2.24 -13.43 17.05
C THR A 75 -1.95 -12.00 16.64
N TYR A 76 -2.99 -11.19 16.42
CA TYR A 76 -2.83 -9.82 15.98
C TYR A 76 -2.28 -8.95 17.12
N ASP A 77 -1.08 -8.45 16.91
CA ASP A 77 -0.46 -7.42 17.73
C ASP A 77 -0.28 -6.17 16.88
N LYS A 78 -0.82 -5.04 17.35
CA LYS A 78 -0.75 -3.75 16.65
C LYS A 78 0.71 -3.29 16.46
N ASP A 79 1.48 -3.29 17.53
CA ASP A 79 2.83 -2.74 17.56
C ASP A 79 3.81 -3.59 16.73
N VAL A 80 3.46 -4.86 16.46
CA VAL A 80 4.24 -5.76 15.59
C VAL A 80 3.68 -5.82 14.17
N SER A 81 2.40 -6.16 14.01
CA SER A 81 1.79 -6.49 12.71
C SER A 81 1.56 -5.26 11.85
N ALA A 82 0.97 -4.20 12.43
CA ALA A 82 0.75 -2.95 11.71
C ALA A 82 2.07 -2.21 11.46
N SER A 83 3.01 -2.28 12.41
CA SER A 83 4.34 -1.68 12.26
C SER A 83 5.13 -2.33 11.13
N ARG A 84 5.14 -3.67 11.06
CA ARG A 84 5.77 -4.42 9.96
C ARG A 84 5.18 -4.03 8.60
N ALA A 85 3.85 -3.94 8.50
CA ALA A 85 3.18 -3.53 7.27
C ALA A 85 3.51 -2.06 6.91
N ALA A 86 3.56 -1.16 7.89
CA ALA A 86 3.93 0.25 7.69
C ALA A 86 5.37 0.38 7.17
N VAL A 87 6.31 -0.35 7.75
CA VAL A 87 7.72 -0.40 7.30
C VAL A 87 7.81 -0.97 5.88
N ALA A 88 7.06 -2.02 5.56
CA ALA A 88 7.03 -2.61 4.22
C ALA A 88 6.52 -1.61 3.17
N ILE A 89 5.41 -0.91 3.44
CA ILE A 89 4.87 0.15 2.57
C ILE A 89 5.88 1.29 2.40
N ASN A 90 6.49 1.77 3.49
CA ASN A 90 7.49 2.82 3.43
C ASN A 90 8.72 2.40 2.62
N THR A 91 9.16 1.14 2.76
CA THR A 91 10.29 0.59 2.00
C THR A 91 9.97 0.54 0.51
N LEU A 92 8.76 0.09 0.14
CA LEU A 92 8.27 0.11 -1.24
C LEU A 92 8.21 1.52 -1.81
N TYR A 93 7.70 2.48 -1.04
CA TYR A 93 7.70 3.89 -1.43
C TYR A 93 9.11 4.41 -1.72
N LEU A 94 10.07 4.10 -0.84
CA LEU A 94 11.46 4.55 -0.99
C LEU A 94 12.18 3.86 -2.15
N SER A 95 11.88 2.59 -2.45
CA SER A 95 12.50 1.88 -3.59
C SER A 95 12.06 2.41 -4.95
N GLU A 96 10.85 2.98 -5.00
CA GLU A 96 10.24 3.52 -6.23
C GLU A 96 10.54 5.02 -6.40
N ARG A 97 11.19 5.64 -5.40
CA ARG A 97 11.60 7.04 -5.47
C ARG A 97 12.75 7.18 -6.48
N PRO A 98 12.60 8.05 -7.51
CA PRO A 98 13.73 8.39 -8.37
C PRO A 98 14.83 9.07 -7.52
N ASP A 99 16.10 8.89 -7.93
CA ASP A 99 17.29 9.45 -7.28
C ASP A 99 17.02 10.89 -6.77
N PRO A 100 17.33 11.22 -5.50
CA PRO A 100 17.16 12.57 -4.97
C PRO A 100 17.84 13.69 -5.80
N ALA A 101 18.83 13.35 -6.63
CA ALA A 101 19.43 14.28 -7.59
C ALA A 101 18.47 14.67 -8.75
N THR A 102 17.55 13.79 -9.10
CA THR A 102 16.46 14.05 -10.04
C THR A 102 15.24 14.50 -9.27
N ARG A 103 15.09 15.82 -9.06
CA ARG A 103 13.85 16.48 -8.57
C ARG A 103 12.66 16.30 -9.54
N ARG A 104 12.36 15.08 -9.96
CA ARG A 104 11.22 14.78 -10.82
C ARG A 104 10.04 14.36 -9.96
N SER A 105 8.93 15.01 -10.28
CA SER A 105 7.52 14.83 -9.92
C SER A 105 6.97 13.39 -10.09
N GLY A 106 7.73 12.37 -9.66
CA GLY A 106 7.35 10.95 -9.79
C GLY A 106 6.92 10.30 -8.48
N SER A 107 7.23 10.91 -7.33
CA SER A 107 6.86 10.35 -6.01
C SER A 107 5.37 10.46 -5.72
N GLU A 108 4.69 11.45 -6.30
CA GLU A 108 3.26 11.67 -6.10
C GLU A 108 2.43 10.52 -6.69
N GLY A 109 2.84 9.98 -7.84
CA GLY A 109 2.15 8.88 -8.50
C GLY A 109 2.19 7.57 -7.71
N TYR A 110 3.22 7.37 -6.90
CA TYR A 110 3.31 6.19 -6.03
C TYR A 110 2.51 6.35 -4.73
N LEU A 111 2.51 7.55 -4.16
CA LEU A 111 1.62 7.85 -3.03
C LEU A 111 0.17 7.67 -3.43
N TYR A 112 -0.18 8.16 -4.63
CA TYR A 112 -1.48 7.96 -5.21
C TYR A 112 -1.89 6.48 -5.18
N LEU A 113 -1.03 5.60 -5.70
CA LEU A 113 -1.25 4.16 -5.76
C LEU A 113 -1.52 3.55 -4.36
N ILE A 114 -0.72 3.91 -3.36
CA ILE A 114 -0.92 3.40 -1.99
C ILE A 114 -2.30 3.82 -1.46
N TRP A 115 -2.64 5.11 -1.61
CA TRP A 115 -3.89 5.65 -1.08
C TRP A 115 -5.11 5.19 -1.85
N SER A 116 -5.03 5.09 -3.17
CA SER A 116 -6.12 4.62 -4.02
C SER A 116 -6.48 3.18 -3.66
N GLU A 117 -5.47 2.34 -3.46
CA GLU A 117 -5.65 0.96 -3.03
C GLU A 117 -6.26 0.88 -1.62
N LEU A 118 -5.72 1.64 -0.67
CA LEU A 118 -6.25 1.67 0.70
C LEU A 118 -7.70 2.18 0.74
N PHE A 119 -8.06 3.22 -0.01
CA PHE A 119 -9.43 3.72 -0.08
C PHE A 119 -10.38 2.74 -0.78
N SER A 120 -9.89 1.98 -1.77
CA SER A 120 -10.65 0.89 -2.37
C SER A 120 -11.03 -0.14 -1.31
N TRP A 121 -10.09 -0.54 -0.45
CA TRP A 121 -10.34 -1.51 0.62
C TRP A 121 -11.29 -0.99 1.69
N VAL A 122 -11.10 0.26 2.14
CA VAL A 122 -11.98 0.89 3.14
C VAL A 122 -13.44 0.94 2.68
N ARG A 123 -13.69 1.02 1.36
CA ARG A 123 -15.05 0.98 0.81
C ARG A 123 -15.68 -0.42 0.81
N GLN A 124 -14.87 -1.47 0.82
CA GLN A 124 -15.31 -2.86 0.71
C GLN A 124 -15.49 -3.52 2.08
N ILE A 125 -14.74 -3.07 3.09
CA ILE A 125 -14.72 -3.66 4.43
C ILE A 125 -15.82 -3.02 5.30
N PRO A 126 -16.69 -3.82 5.95
CA PRO A 126 -17.64 -3.30 6.94
C PRO A 126 -16.94 -2.58 8.09
N VAL A 127 -17.52 -1.48 8.56
CA VAL A 127 -16.89 -0.60 9.58
C VAL A 127 -16.61 -1.35 10.89
N GLU A 128 -17.48 -2.30 11.25
CA GLU A 128 -17.39 -3.09 12.48
C GLU A 128 -16.42 -4.28 12.37
N HIS A 129 -15.81 -4.49 11.20
CA HIS A 129 -14.93 -5.63 10.97
C HIS A 129 -13.51 -5.39 11.49
N SER A 130 -12.87 -6.42 12.07
CA SER A 130 -11.51 -6.31 12.63
C SER A 130 -10.49 -5.83 11.60
N ALA A 131 -10.61 -6.27 10.34
CA ALA A 131 -9.84 -5.76 9.20
C ALA A 131 -9.80 -4.22 9.11
N MET A 132 -10.93 -3.52 9.35
CA MET A 132 -10.99 -2.06 9.31
C MET A 132 -10.10 -1.44 10.40
N HIS A 133 -10.15 -2.01 11.61
CA HIS A 133 -9.30 -1.57 12.71
C HIS A 133 -7.81 -1.75 12.40
N ARG A 134 -7.44 -2.82 11.69
CA ARG A 134 -6.05 -3.07 11.30
C ARG A 134 -5.55 -2.10 10.26
N LEU A 135 -6.40 -1.67 9.32
CA LEU A 135 -6.07 -0.60 8.37
C LEU A 135 -5.87 0.75 9.09
N VAL A 136 -6.66 1.02 10.13
CA VAL A 136 -6.48 2.22 10.97
C VAL A 136 -5.16 2.14 11.74
N ASP A 137 -4.83 0.98 12.29
CA ASP A 137 -3.56 0.76 12.98
C ASP A 137 -2.36 0.89 12.03
N LEU A 138 -2.46 0.39 10.79
CA LEU A 138 -1.46 0.62 9.75
C LEU A 138 -1.20 2.11 9.50
N ILE A 139 -2.25 2.91 9.34
CA ILE A 139 -2.13 4.36 9.16
C ILE A 139 -1.46 5.00 10.38
N ALA A 140 -1.85 4.58 11.59
CA ALA A 140 -1.25 5.09 12.82
C ALA A 140 0.25 4.77 12.92
N GLU A 141 0.68 3.57 12.53
CA GLU A 141 2.10 3.21 12.50
C GLU A 141 2.86 3.94 11.38
N LEU A 142 2.26 4.10 10.20
CA LEU A 142 2.85 4.91 9.12
C LEU A 142 3.15 6.33 9.62
N MET A 143 2.20 6.97 10.30
CA MET A 143 2.36 8.34 10.83
C MET A 143 3.50 8.48 11.84
N LYS A 144 3.96 7.39 12.48
CA LYS A 144 5.11 7.40 13.39
C LYS A 144 6.46 7.38 12.66
N ILE A 145 6.48 6.99 11.39
CA ILE A 145 7.70 6.93 10.59
C ILE A 145 8.12 8.37 10.24
N ASP A 146 9.09 8.90 10.99
CA ASP A 146 9.67 10.21 10.68
C ASP A 146 10.49 10.09 9.38
N THR A 147 9.90 10.60 8.30
CA THR A 147 10.50 10.53 6.96
C THR A 147 10.94 11.93 6.55
N GLN A 148 11.90 11.96 5.64
CA GLN A 148 12.40 13.18 5.00
C GLN A 148 11.27 14.08 4.53
N THR A 149 11.49 15.39 4.63
CA THR A 149 10.64 16.39 3.98
C THR A 149 10.75 16.24 2.46
N LEU A 150 9.63 16.10 1.80
CA LEU A 150 9.51 15.97 0.36
C LEU A 150 8.79 17.18 -0.22
N LEU A 151 9.23 17.63 -1.39
CA LEU A 151 8.48 18.62 -2.15
C LEU A 151 7.36 17.89 -2.90
N ILE A 152 6.15 17.91 -2.35
CA ILE A 152 4.95 17.29 -2.92
C ILE A 152 3.96 18.42 -3.19
N TRP A 153 3.40 18.49 -4.41
CA TRP A 153 2.50 19.56 -4.86
C TRP A 153 3.04 20.98 -4.64
N GLY A 154 4.35 21.16 -4.77
CA GLY A 154 5.00 22.44 -4.55
C GLY A 154 5.11 22.87 -3.08
N GLN A 155 4.82 21.99 -2.13
CA GLN A 155 4.97 22.22 -0.69
C GLN A 155 5.93 21.23 -0.05
N ASP A 156 6.66 21.69 0.97
CA ASP A 156 7.53 20.86 1.79
C ASP A 156 6.67 20.07 2.79
N ILE A 157 6.56 18.77 2.56
CA ILE A 157 5.67 17.87 3.29
C ILE A 157 6.47 16.77 3.98
N LYS A 158 6.18 16.55 5.27
CA LYS A 158 6.64 15.35 5.99
C LYS A 158 5.72 14.20 5.63
N LEU A 159 6.23 13.29 4.79
CA LEU A 159 5.46 12.26 4.10
C LEU A 159 4.33 11.61 4.92
N TRP A 160 4.68 10.80 5.93
CA TRP A 160 3.68 10.09 6.70
C TRP A 160 3.05 10.90 7.84
N PRO A 161 3.81 11.71 8.61
CA PRO A 161 3.23 12.46 9.73
C PRO A 161 2.18 13.50 9.33
N GLN A 162 2.16 13.94 8.07
CA GLN A 162 1.19 14.92 7.56
C GLN A 162 0.07 14.30 6.73
N LEU A 163 -0.14 12.99 6.85
CA LEU A 163 -1.26 12.30 6.23
C LEU A 163 -2.61 12.53 6.96
N PRO A 164 -3.73 12.31 6.26
CA PRO A 164 -3.83 12.02 4.83
C PRO A 164 -3.64 13.31 4.03
N LEU A 165 -2.75 13.27 3.05
CA LEU A 165 -2.39 14.41 2.20
C LEU A 165 -3.50 14.66 1.15
N LEU A 166 -4.72 14.92 1.61
CA LEU A 166 -5.92 15.10 0.79
C LEU A 166 -6.03 16.53 0.24
N ASN A 167 -4.95 17.07 -0.30
CA ASN A 167 -4.99 18.40 -0.90
C ASN A 167 -5.84 18.37 -2.19
N PRO A 168 -6.38 19.50 -2.68
CA PRO A 168 -7.12 19.53 -3.94
C PRO A 168 -6.35 18.90 -5.10
N GLU A 169 -5.02 19.02 -5.14
CA GLU A 169 -4.16 18.37 -6.14
C GLU A 169 -4.22 16.84 -6.07
N PHE A 170 -4.38 16.25 -4.88
CA PHE A 170 -4.63 14.82 -4.72
C PHE A 170 -6.00 14.42 -5.27
N VAL A 171 -7.03 15.24 -4.99
CA VAL A 171 -8.38 15.02 -5.51
C VAL A 171 -8.41 15.13 -7.03
N GLU A 172 -7.74 16.13 -7.61
CA GLU A 172 -7.61 16.32 -9.05
C GLU A 172 -6.86 15.14 -9.70
N GLU A 173 -5.78 14.64 -9.11
CA GLU A 173 -5.07 13.44 -9.61
C GLU A 173 -5.97 12.18 -9.52
N CYS A 174 -6.74 12.03 -8.44
CA CYS A 174 -7.77 10.98 -8.32
C CYS A 174 -8.82 11.05 -9.43
N GLU A 175 -9.33 12.24 -9.72
CA GLU A 175 -10.33 12.45 -10.75
C GLU A 175 -9.74 12.25 -12.15
N GLN A 176 -8.52 12.72 -12.40
CA GLN A 176 -7.83 12.55 -13.69
C GLN A 176 -7.54 11.09 -14.00
N ARG A 177 -6.98 10.32 -13.05
CA ARG A 177 -6.67 8.90 -13.27
C ARG A 177 -7.93 8.08 -13.51
N ARG A 178 -9.00 8.32 -12.72
CA ARG A 178 -10.31 7.69 -12.95
C ARG A 178 -10.88 8.06 -14.32
N GLY A 179 -10.72 9.32 -14.75
CA GLY A 179 -11.15 9.78 -16.07
C GLY A 179 -10.38 9.12 -17.23
N VAL A 180 -9.06 8.96 -17.10
CA VAL A 180 -8.21 8.29 -18.10
C VAL A 180 -8.56 6.82 -18.24
N GLU A 181 -8.85 6.13 -17.13
CA GLU A 181 -9.27 4.73 -17.14
C GLU A 181 -10.62 4.53 -17.84
N LEU A 182 -11.60 5.40 -17.58
CA LEU A 182 -12.87 5.41 -18.29
C LEU A 182 -12.71 5.64 -19.80
N GLN A 183 -11.85 6.59 -20.20
CA GLN A 183 -11.54 6.84 -21.61
C GLN A 183 -10.86 5.65 -22.29
N ARG A 184 -9.96 4.94 -21.59
CA ARG A 184 -9.34 3.70 -22.10
C ARG A 184 -10.39 2.61 -22.31
N LEU A 185 -11.27 2.40 -21.34
CA LEU A 185 -12.35 1.41 -21.44
C LEU A 185 -13.33 1.73 -22.58
N GLU A 186 -13.64 2.99 -22.81
CA GLU A 186 -14.46 3.44 -23.94
C GLU A 186 -13.76 3.19 -25.28
N ALA A 187 -12.48 3.52 -25.41
CA ALA A 187 -11.70 3.24 -26.62
C ALA A 187 -11.58 1.73 -26.93
N PHE A 188 -11.46 0.89 -25.90
CA PHE A 188 -11.47 -0.57 -26.04
C PHE A 188 -12.83 -1.13 -26.45
N LYS A 189 -13.94 -0.50 -26.06
CA LYS A 189 -15.28 -0.86 -26.53
C LYS A 189 -15.48 -0.48 -27.99
N ASP A 190 -15.02 0.70 -28.39
CA ASP A 190 -15.18 1.20 -29.75
C ASP A 190 -14.37 0.37 -30.77
N ASN A 191 -13.14 -0.03 -30.41
CA ASN A 191 -12.32 -0.92 -31.24
C ASN A 191 -12.94 -2.32 -31.45
N ARG A 192 -13.78 -2.81 -30.52
CA ARG A 192 -14.51 -4.07 -30.67
C ARG A 192 -15.82 -3.95 -31.48
N HIS A 193 -16.20 -2.74 -31.89
CA HIS A 193 -17.36 -2.50 -32.74
C HIS A 193 -16.99 -2.16 -34.19
N GLY A 194 -15.69 -1.99 -34.48
CA GLY A 194 -15.14 -1.76 -35.83
C GLY A 194 -14.77 -3.02 -36.63
N GLU A 195 -14.79 -4.21 -36.04
CA GLU A 195 -14.46 -5.49 -36.72
C GLU A 195 -15.70 -6.32 -37.08
N ARG A 196 -16.62 -5.75 -37.90
CA ARG A 196 -17.68 -6.52 -38.57
C ARG A 196 -17.67 -6.33 -40.07
#